data_AF-A0AAN8X9T6-F1
#
_entry.id   AF-A0AAN8X9T6-F1
#
_cell.length_a   1.000
_cell.length_b   1.000
_cell.length_c   1.000
_cell.angle_alpha   90.00
_cell.angle_beta   90.00
_cell.angle_gamma   90.00
#
_symmetry.space_group_name_H-M   'P 1'
#
loop_
_entity.id
_entity.type
_entity.pdbx_description
1 polymer ?
#
loop_
_entity_poly.entity_id
_entity_poly.type
_entity_poly.pdbx_seq_one_letter_code
_entity_poly.pdbx_strand_id
1 'polypeptide(L)'
;MVDYSKWKDIEISDDEDDTHPNIDTPSLFRWRHQARVERMAEKEQEVSKLKKEKEEYEAQIKKLKEKMKTSEESTDMTTLKAALNELEKKGENIIKKQKDFEKKEKLEPWNVDTISSDGFSKTIINQPVSRKEDDMSEEEKEKRMKEFVGKHESSIKKYGMFRNFDDSRRFLMVSSRD
;
A
#
# COMPACT_ATOMS: atom_id res chain seq x y z
N MET A 1 -26.30 -12.80 -0.76
CA MET A 1 -25.23 -12.86 0.27
C MET A 1 -24.03 -12.12 -0.29
N VAL A 2 -23.41 -11.24 0.49
CA VAL A 2 -22.27 -10.41 0.02
C VAL A 2 -20.98 -11.22 0.20
N ASP A 3 -20.07 -11.15 -0.77
CA ASP A 3 -18.81 -11.90 -0.78
C ASP A 3 -17.61 -11.02 -0.42
N TYR A 4 -16.84 -11.43 0.59
CA TYR A 4 -15.61 -10.79 1.06
C TYR A 4 -14.37 -11.68 0.85
N SER A 5 -14.49 -12.77 0.07
CA SER A 5 -13.44 -13.76 -0.19
C SER A 5 -12.14 -13.16 -0.74
N LYS A 6 -12.20 -11.98 -1.35
CA LYS A 6 -11.02 -11.23 -1.82
C LYS A 6 -9.98 -11.01 -0.72
N TRP A 7 -10.40 -10.86 0.54
CA TRP A 7 -9.53 -10.62 1.70
C TRP A 7 -9.27 -11.86 2.55
N LYS A 8 -9.55 -13.05 2.02
CA LYS A 8 -9.38 -14.30 2.77
C LYS A 8 -7.90 -14.63 3.05
N ASP A 9 -7.02 -14.35 2.09
CA ASP A 9 -5.62 -14.74 2.15
C ASP A 9 -4.75 -13.47 2.30
N ILE A 10 -4.56 -13.03 3.54
CA ILE A 10 -3.70 -11.88 3.91
C ILE A 10 -2.52 -12.41 4.72
N GLU A 11 -1.29 -12.08 4.29
CA GLU A 11 -0.05 -12.40 4.99
C GLU A 11 0.44 -11.17 5.76
N ILE A 12 0.51 -11.31 7.09
CA ILE A 12 1.04 -10.29 8.02
C ILE A 12 2.30 -10.87 8.65
N SER A 13 3.47 -10.27 8.36
CA SER A 13 4.76 -10.81 8.82
C SER A 13 4.96 -10.70 10.34
N ASP A 14 4.29 -9.73 10.97
CA ASP A 14 4.31 -9.39 12.39
C ASP A 14 2.98 -9.72 13.09
N ASP A 15 2.28 -10.76 12.64
CA ASP A 15 1.04 -11.23 13.26
C ASP A 15 1.31 -11.73 14.69
N GLU A 16 0.88 -10.95 15.68
CA GLU A 16 1.05 -11.25 17.11
C GLU A 16 0.13 -12.39 17.59
N ASP A 17 -0.91 -12.74 16.82
CA ASP A 17 -1.80 -13.86 17.14
C ASP A 17 -1.23 -15.21 16.66
N ASP A 18 -0.33 -15.21 15.67
CA ASP A 18 0.35 -16.42 15.16
C ASP A 18 1.76 -16.58 15.74
N THR A 19 1.78 -16.90 17.04
CA THR A 19 2.99 -17.07 17.85
C THR A 19 3.02 -18.43 18.54
N HIS A 20 4.20 -18.84 19.02
CA HIS A 20 4.37 -20.09 19.75
C HIS A 20 5.14 -19.86 21.05
N PRO A 21 4.74 -20.44 22.20
CA PRO A 21 5.39 -20.19 23.50
C PRO A 21 6.90 -20.47 23.56
N ASN A 22 7.41 -21.26 22.61
CA ASN A 22 8.81 -21.65 22.52
C ASN A 22 9.58 -21.01 21.35
N ILE A 23 8.97 -20.06 20.63
CA ILE A 23 9.63 -19.34 19.53
C ILE A 23 9.70 -17.86 19.90
N ASP A 24 10.89 -17.28 19.76
CA ASP A 24 11.10 -15.85 19.99
C ASP A 24 10.43 -15.02 18.89
N THR A 25 9.40 -14.26 19.27
CA THR A 25 8.53 -13.54 18.32
C THR A 25 9.26 -12.42 17.56
N PRO A 26 10.13 -11.59 18.17
CA PRO A 26 10.95 -10.62 17.43
C PRO A 26 11.79 -11.21 16.31
N SER A 27 12.45 -12.35 16.54
CA SER A 27 13.27 -12.99 15.51
C SER A 27 12.41 -13.69 14.45
N LEU A 28 11.29 -14.31 14.85
CA LEU A 28 10.33 -14.90 13.93
C LEU A 28 9.76 -13.88 12.94
N PHE A 29 9.33 -12.71 13.40
CA PHE A 29 8.76 -11.67 12.53
C PHE A 29 9.77 -11.15 11.50
N ARG A 30 11.02 -10.94 11.94
CA ARG A 30 12.10 -10.56 11.01
C ARG A 30 12.36 -11.65 9.98
N TRP A 31 12.35 -12.91 10.39
CA TRP A 31 12.54 -14.03 9.48
C TRP A 31 11.39 -14.16 8.47
N ARG A 32 10.13 -14.02 8.92
CA ARG A 32 8.94 -13.99 8.04
C ARG A 32 9.03 -12.85 7.03
N HIS A 33 9.37 -11.65 7.50
CA HIS A 33 9.58 -10.49 6.63
C HIS A 33 10.67 -10.76 5.58
N GLN A 34 11.81 -11.29 6.00
CA GLN A 34 12.92 -11.63 5.10
C GLN A 34 12.50 -12.65 4.04
N ALA A 35 11.86 -13.75 4.46
CA ALA A 35 11.39 -14.79 3.55
C ALA A 35 10.35 -14.25 2.54
N ARG A 36 9.52 -13.29 2.95
CA ARG A 36 8.58 -12.60 2.06
C ARG A 36 9.31 -11.73 1.03
N VAL A 37 10.27 -10.93 1.47
CA VAL A 37 11.08 -10.07 0.58
C VAL A 37 11.86 -10.92 -0.43
N GLU A 38 12.44 -12.04 0.01
CA GLU A 38 13.14 -12.97 -0.87
C GLU A 38 12.20 -13.58 -1.93
N ARG A 39 11.01 -14.05 -1.54
CA ARG A 39 9.99 -14.55 -2.49
C ARG A 39 9.59 -13.48 -3.51
N MET A 40 9.38 -12.23 -3.08
CA MET A 40 9.05 -11.14 -4.00
C MET A 40 10.20 -10.82 -4.96
N ALA A 41 11.45 -10.84 -4.48
CA ALA A 41 12.63 -10.59 -5.30
C ALA A 41 12.84 -11.72 -6.34
N GLU A 42 12.67 -12.99 -5.96
CA GLU A 42 12.71 -14.12 -6.89
C GLU A 42 11.62 -14.01 -7.96
N LYS A 43 10.41 -13.64 -7.55
CA LYS A 43 9.27 -13.41 -8.44
C LYS A 43 9.58 -12.27 -9.45
N GLU A 44 10.09 -11.14 -8.98
CA GLU A 44 10.46 -10.01 -9.84
C GLU A 44 11.53 -10.43 -10.87
N GLN A 45 12.51 -11.24 -10.45
CA GLN A 45 13.49 -11.81 -11.36
C GLN A 45 12.85 -12.74 -12.40
N GLU A 46 11.92 -13.61 -12.02
CA GLU A 46 11.18 -14.49 -12.95
C GLU A 46 10.38 -13.67 -13.97
N VAL A 47 9.66 -12.63 -13.52
CA VAL A 47 8.93 -11.69 -14.40
C VAL A 47 9.87 -11.02 -15.39
N SER A 48 11.01 -10.51 -14.90
CA SER A 48 11.98 -9.83 -15.75
C SER A 48 12.54 -10.76 -16.84
N LYS A 49 12.78 -12.04 -16.52
CA LYS A 49 13.24 -13.07 -17.46
C LYS A 49 12.17 -13.40 -18.48
N LEU A 50 10.92 -13.63 -18.05
CA LEU A 50 9.79 -13.89 -18.94
C LEU A 50 9.54 -12.72 -19.90
N LYS A 51 9.68 -11.49 -19.42
CA LYS A 51 9.54 -10.28 -20.25
C LYS A 51 10.62 -10.23 -21.34
N LYS A 52 11.88 -10.50 -20.98
CA LYS A 52 12.99 -10.59 -21.95
C LYS A 52 12.78 -11.72 -22.97
N GLU A 53 12.40 -12.92 -22.52
CA GLU A 53 12.09 -14.06 -23.40
C GLU A 53 10.99 -13.68 -24.42
N LYS A 54 9.96 -12.96 -23.98
CA LYS A 54 8.88 -12.48 -24.84
C LYS A 54 9.34 -11.43 -25.85
N GLU A 55 10.13 -10.45 -25.42
CA GLU A 55 10.68 -9.41 -26.31
C GLU A 55 11.59 -10.02 -27.38
N GLU A 56 12.45 -10.97 -27.01
CA GLU A 56 13.29 -11.72 -27.95
C GLU A 56 12.47 -12.55 -28.94
N TYR A 57 11.44 -13.24 -28.46
CA TYR A 57 10.52 -14.00 -29.28
C TYR A 57 9.78 -13.12 -30.30
N GLU A 58 9.26 -11.98 -29.87
CA GLU A 58 8.59 -11.01 -30.74
C GLU A 58 9.55 -10.44 -31.80
N ALA A 59 10.80 -10.15 -31.44
CA ALA A 59 11.83 -9.71 -32.37
C ALA A 59 12.18 -10.81 -33.39
N GLN A 60 12.29 -12.07 -32.96
CA GLN A 60 12.55 -13.21 -33.85
C GLN A 60 11.41 -13.41 -34.85
N ILE A 61 10.15 -13.34 -34.40
CA ILE A 61 8.99 -13.42 -35.30
C ILE A 61 9.01 -12.29 -36.34
N LYS A 62 9.26 -11.05 -35.93
CA LYS A 62 9.29 -9.91 -36.86
C LYS A 62 10.34 -10.12 -37.96
N LYS A 63 11.56 -10.47 -37.58
CA LYS A 63 12.65 -10.77 -38.52
C LYS A 63 12.30 -11.92 -39.46
N LEU A 64 11.67 -12.98 -38.96
CA LEU A 64 11.32 -14.14 -39.77
C LEU A 64 10.19 -13.84 -40.75
N LYS A 65 9.19 -13.05 -40.33
CA LYS A 65 8.12 -12.54 -41.20
C LYS A 65 8.64 -11.63 -42.31
N GLU A 66 9.63 -10.79 -42.02
CA GLU A 66 10.28 -9.95 -43.03
C GLU A 66 11.04 -10.81 -44.05
N LYS A 67 11.84 -11.79 -43.59
CA LYS A 67 12.57 -12.71 -44.46
C LYS A 67 11.66 -13.55 -45.37
N MET A 68 10.50 -13.97 -44.86
CA MET A 68 9.50 -14.68 -45.67
C MET A 68 8.83 -13.81 -46.75
N LYS A 69 8.76 -12.49 -46.56
CA LYS A 69 8.23 -11.57 -47.58
C LYS A 69 9.23 -11.31 -48.71
N THR A 70 10.52 -11.46 -48.45
CA THR A 70 11.60 -11.15 -49.40
C THR A 70 12.17 -12.36 -50.13
N SER A 71 11.86 -13.59 -49.71
CA SER A 71 12.45 -14.82 -50.26
C SER A 71 11.51 -15.51 -51.27
N GLU A 72 11.96 -15.65 -52.53
CA GLU A 72 11.24 -16.33 -53.63
C GLU A 72 11.80 -17.74 -53.96
N GLU A 73 12.87 -18.20 -53.28
CA GLU A 73 13.53 -19.47 -53.56
C GLU A 73 12.94 -20.66 -52.76
N SER A 74 12.68 -21.77 -53.45
CA SER A 74 11.97 -22.94 -52.92
C SER A 74 12.69 -23.69 -51.78
N THR A 75 14.02 -23.70 -51.77
CA THR A 75 14.85 -24.36 -50.76
C THR A 75 14.86 -23.59 -49.44
N ASP A 76 14.98 -22.26 -49.50
CA ASP A 76 14.91 -21.36 -48.35
C ASP A 76 13.53 -21.37 -47.69
N MET A 77 12.48 -21.63 -48.47
CA MET A 77 11.13 -21.70 -47.91
C MET A 77 10.92 -22.91 -46.98
N THR A 78 11.63 -24.02 -47.19
CA THR A 78 11.51 -25.20 -46.32
C THR A 78 12.16 -24.99 -44.95
N THR A 79 13.33 -24.34 -44.93
CA THR A 79 14.05 -24.00 -43.68
C THR A 79 13.34 -22.89 -42.91
N LEU A 80 12.79 -21.89 -43.61
CA LEU A 80 11.98 -20.84 -42.99
C LEU A 80 10.69 -21.38 -42.37
N LYS A 81 10.01 -22.35 -43.01
CA LYS A 81 8.84 -23.04 -42.44
C LYS A 81 9.19 -23.83 -41.17
N ALA A 82 10.32 -24.54 -41.17
CA ALA A 82 10.77 -25.27 -39.99
C ALA A 82 11.07 -24.33 -38.81
N ALA A 83 11.77 -23.22 -39.07
CA ALA A 83 12.06 -22.20 -38.07
C ALA A 83 10.79 -21.50 -37.54
N LEU A 84 9.76 -21.31 -38.38
CA LEU A 84 8.47 -20.78 -37.96
C LEU A 84 7.76 -21.75 -37.00
N ASN A 85 7.75 -23.05 -37.31
CA ASN A 85 7.13 -24.07 -36.45
C ASN A 85 7.86 -24.20 -35.09
N GLU A 86 9.20 -24.08 -35.08
CA GLU A 86 9.95 -24.01 -33.82
C GLU A 86 9.63 -22.76 -33.00
N LEU A 87 9.46 -21.60 -33.66
CA LEU A 87 9.03 -20.38 -33.01
C LEU A 87 7.61 -20.51 -32.46
N GLU A 88 6.67 -21.10 -33.20
CA GLU A 88 5.30 -21.34 -32.71
C GLU A 88 5.30 -22.17 -31.42
N LYS A 89 6.10 -23.24 -31.36
CA LYS A 89 6.27 -24.05 -30.14
C LYS A 89 6.85 -23.23 -28.98
N LYS A 90 7.84 -22.36 -29.25
CA LYS A 90 8.38 -21.44 -28.24
C LYS A 90 7.32 -20.45 -27.76
N GLY A 91 6.50 -19.92 -28.66
CA GLY A 91 5.37 -19.06 -28.35
C GLY A 91 4.33 -19.72 -27.46
N GLU A 92 3.92 -20.95 -27.79
CA GLU A 92 3.01 -21.72 -26.95
C GLU A 92 3.57 -21.93 -25.53
N ASN A 93 4.87 -22.23 -25.42
CA ASN A 93 5.51 -22.39 -24.12
C ASN A 93 5.55 -21.08 -23.33
N ILE A 94 5.85 -19.94 -23.98
CA ILE A 94 5.80 -18.62 -23.32
C ILE A 94 4.40 -18.31 -22.83
N ILE A 95 3.36 -18.58 -23.63
CA ILE A 95 1.96 -18.39 -23.24
C ILE A 95 1.59 -19.28 -22.05
N LYS A 96 2.03 -20.55 -22.03
CA LYS A 96 1.82 -21.46 -20.89
C LYS A 96 2.49 -20.92 -19.63
N LYS A 97 3.78 -20.56 -19.71
CA LYS A 97 4.52 -19.95 -18.59
C LYS A 97 3.81 -18.69 -18.06
N GLN A 98 3.34 -17.82 -18.95
CA GLN A 98 2.63 -16.59 -18.57
C GLN A 98 1.31 -16.88 -17.86
N LYS A 99 0.50 -17.83 -18.37
CA LYS A 99 -0.75 -18.23 -17.70
C LYS A 99 -0.52 -18.86 -16.33
N ASP A 100 0.53 -19.67 -16.19
CA ASP A 100 0.87 -20.27 -14.92
C ASP A 100 1.37 -19.21 -13.94
N PHE A 101 2.11 -18.21 -14.41
CA PHE A 101 2.50 -17.05 -13.62
C PHE A 101 1.29 -16.23 -13.15
N GLU A 102 0.36 -15.89 -14.04
CA GLU A 102 -0.88 -15.16 -13.69
C GLU A 102 -1.73 -15.91 -12.65
N LYS A 103 -1.73 -17.25 -12.67
CA LYS A 103 -2.38 -18.05 -11.62
C LYS A 103 -1.64 -17.94 -10.29
N LYS A 104 -0.31 -18.01 -10.29
CA LYS A 104 0.51 -17.82 -9.09
C LYS A 104 0.26 -16.43 -8.48
N GLU A 105 0.19 -15.38 -9.30
CA GLU A 105 -0.10 -14.02 -8.83
C GLU A 105 -1.49 -13.89 -8.20
N LYS A 106 -2.50 -14.55 -8.76
CA LYS A 106 -3.86 -14.54 -8.21
C LYS A 106 -3.99 -15.30 -6.89
N LEU A 107 -3.13 -16.30 -6.68
CA LEU A 107 -3.08 -17.10 -5.45
C LEU A 107 -2.14 -16.47 -4.40
N GLU A 108 -1.46 -15.39 -4.74
CA GLU A 108 -0.50 -14.77 -3.86
C GLU A 108 -1.22 -14.08 -2.68
N PRO A 109 -0.74 -14.28 -1.45
CA PRO A 109 -1.30 -13.61 -0.30
C PRO A 109 -1.18 -12.10 -0.40
N TRP A 110 -2.22 -11.41 0.02
CA TRP A 110 -2.20 -9.97 0.19
C TRP A 110 -1.25 -9.57 1.32
N ASN A 111 -0.32 -8.68 1.05
CA ASN A 111 0.56 -8.06 2.04
C ASN A 111 0.55 -6.54 1.90
N VAL A 112 1.30 -5.84 2.77
CA VAL A 112 1.38 -4.36 2.78
C VAL A 112 1.77 -3.75 1.43
N ASP A 113 2.58 -4.45 0.63
CA ASP A 113 3.08 -3.97 -0.66
C ASP A 113 2.10 -4.27 -1.81
N THR A 114 1.19 -5.24 -1.64
CA THR A 114 0.20 -5.62 -2.66
C THR A 114 -1.18 -5.01 -2.41
N ILE A 115 -1.56 -4.75 -1.15
CA ILE A 115 -2.89 -4.25 -0.79
C ILE A 115 -3.09 -2.80 -1.23
N SER A 116 -2.06 -1.96 -1.07
CA SER A 116 -2.15 -0.53 -1.31
C SER A 116 -0.78 0.08 -1.58
N SER A 117 -0.78 1.28 -2.14
CA SER A 117 0.39 2.15 -2.22
C SER A 117 0.14 3.44 -1.42
N ASP A 118 1.20 4.18 -1.11
CA ASP A 118 1.06 5.50 -0.51
C ASP A 118 0.32 6.44 -1.48
N GLY A 119 -0.92 6.78 -1.16
CA GLY A 119 -1.76 7.67 -1.98
C GLY A 119 -1.56 9.14 -1.62
N PHE A 120 -1.29 9.45 -0.36
CA PHE A 120 -1.13 10.81 0.13
C PHE A 120 -0.43 10.81 1.50
N SER A 121 0.68 11.53 1.59
CA SER A 121 1.44 11.72 2.82
C SER A 121 1.64 13.21 3.12
N LYS A 122 1.11 13.68 4.26
CA LYS A 122 1.27 15.06 4.73
C LYS A 122 1.56 15.09 6.22
N THR A 123 2.73 15.61 6.57
CA THR A 123 3.15 15.81 7.95
C THR A 123 3.00 17.27 8.35
N ILE A 124 2.28 17.53 9.44
CA ILE A 124 2.17 18.86 10.05
C ILE A 124 2.67 18.76 11.48
N ILE A 125 3.74 19.48 11.80
CA ILE A 125 4.22 19.60 13.18
C ILE A 125 3.63 20.89 13.75
N ASN A 126 2.82 20.77 14.80
CA ASN A 126 2.29 21.92 15.51
C ASN A 126 3.38 22.55 16.39
N GLN A 127 4.31 23.28 15.76
CA GLN A 127 5.34 24.01 16.49
C GLN A 127 4.69 25.09 17.36
N PRO A 128 5.06 25.21 18.65
CA PRO A 128 4.48 26.23 19.51
C PRO A 128 4.86 27.60 18.96
N VAL A 129 3.85 28.42 18.70
CA VAL A 129 4.08 29.84 18.44
C VAL A 129 4.76 30.42 19.68
N SER A 130 5.80 31.24 19.51
CA SER A 130 6.35 31.99 20.64
C SER A 130 5.20 32.71 21.34
N ARG A 131 5.11 32.58 22.67
CA ARG A 131 4.13 33.33 23.45
C ARG A 131 4.41 34.81 23.22
N LYS A 132 3.60 35.44 22.37
CA LYS A 132 3.53 36.89 22.30
C LYS A 132 2.93 37.32 23.64
N GLU A 133 3.58 38.24 24.33
CA GLU A 133 2.92 38.93 25.43
C GLU A 133 1.66 39.58 24.85
N ASP A 134 0.51 39.40 25.51
CA ASP A 134 -0.76 39.94 25.05
C ASP A 134 -0.72 41.48 25.24
N ASP A 135 -0.16 42.19 24.26
CA ASP A 135 -0.17 43.66 24.14
C ASP A 135 -1.58 44.20 23.81
N MET A 136 -2.63 43.54 24.28
CA MET A 136 -4.01 44.01 24.09
C MET A 136 -4.30 45.17 25.05
N SER A 137 -4.98 46.19 24.54
CA SER A 137 -5.48 47.30 25.37
C SER A 137 -6.49 46.80 26.40
N GLU A 138 -6.62 47.49 27.54
CA GLU A 138 -7.62 47.19 28.57
C GLU A 138 -9.05 47.17 28.00
N GLU A 139 -9.35 48.04 27.03
CA GLU A 139 -10.65 48.07 26.35
C GLU A 139 -10.92 46.81 25.51
N GLU A 140 -9.88 46.20 24.93
CA GLU A 140 -9.99 44.98 24.13
C GLU A 140 -10.15 43.76 25.03
N LYS A 141 -9.46 43.73 26.17
CA LYS A 141 -9.65 42.71 27.21
C LYS A 141 -11.07 42.74 27.77
N GLU A 142 -11.63 43.94 28.01
CA GLU A 142 -12.99 44.09 28.53
C GLU A 142 -14.04 43.58 27.51
N LYS A 143 -13.89 43.91 26.23
CA LYS A 143 -14.77 43.40 25.16
C LYS A 143 -14.70 41.88 25.05
N ARG A 144 -13.49 41.30 25.01
CA ARG A 144 -13.28 39.85 24.97
C ARG A 144 -13.90 39.14 26.18
N MET A 145 -13.79 39.73 27.37
CA MET A 145 -14.41 39.19 28.58
C MET A 145 -15.94 39.22 28.50
N LYS A 146 -16.54 40.33 28.07
CA LYS A 146 -18.00 40.45 27.91
C LYS A 146 -18.54 39.43 26.90
N GLU A 147 -17.85 39.25 25.77
CA GLU A 147 -18.21 38.26 24.76
C GLU A 147 -18.08 36.82 25.28
N PHE A 148 -16.98 36.51 25.97
CA PHE A 148 -16.75 35.18 26.54
C PHE A 148 -17.81 34.83 27.59
N VAL A 149 -18.09 35.73 28.53
CA VAL A 149 -19.11 35.52 29.57
C VAL A 149 -20.49 35.40 28.96
N GLY A 150 -20.83 36.21 27.96
CA GLY A 150 -22.11 36.10 27.25
C GLY A 150 -22.25 34.77 26.50
N LYS A 151 -21.19 34.29 25.85
CA LYS A 151 -21.19 33.04 25.08
C LYS A 151 -21.26 31.79 25.99
N HIS A 152 -20.61 31.84 27.15
CA HIS A 152 -20.45 30.67 28.03
C HIS A 152 -21.20 30.79 29.36
N GLU A 153 -22.15 31.71 29.48
CA GLU A 153 -22.84 32.05 30.74
C GLU A 153 -23.43 30.82 31.46
N SER A 154 -24.12 29.94 30.71
CA SER A 154 -24.73 28.71 31.24
C SER A 154 -23.69 27.72 31.74
N SER A 155 -22.59 27.57 31.03
CA SER A 155 -21.47 26.70 31.41
C SER A 155 -20.71 27.24 32.62
N ILE A 156 -20.52 28.55 32.72
CA ILE A 156 -19.90 29.21 33.88
C ILE A 156 -20.77 29.00 35.13
N LYS A 157 -22.09 29.21 35.02
CA LYS A 157 -23.03 28.97 36.12
C LYS A 157 -23.05 27.51 36.53
N LYS A 158 -23.09 26.58 35.56
CA LYS A 158 -23.06 25.13 35.82
C LYS A 158 -21.76 24.71 36.49
N TYR A 159 -20.63 25.27 36.07
CA TYR A 159 -19.34 25.04 36.73
C TYR A 159 -19.37 25.47 38.20
N GLY A 160 -19.89 26.67 38.47
CA GLY A 160 -20.01 27.21 39.83
C GLY A 160 -20.98 26.43 40.74
N MET A 161 -21.82 25.56 40.19
CA MET A 161 -22.72 24.70 40.96
C MET A 161 -22.06 23.38 41.41
N PHE A 162 -20.91 23.00 40.86
CA PHE A 162 -20.21 21.80 41.29
C PHE A 162 -19.52 22.00 42.64
N ARG A 163 -19.73 21.05 43.55
CA ARG A 163 -19.08 21.00 44.87
C ARG A 163 -17.96 19.98 44.94
N ASN A 164 -18.09 18.90 44.16
CA ASN A 164 -17.10 17.83 44.12
C ASN A 164 -16.01 18.17 43.11
N PHE A 165 -14.75 17.99 43.53
CA PHE A 165 -13.59 18.26 42.69
C PHE A 165 -13.59 17.45 41.39
N ASP A 166 -13.95 16.16 41.44
CA ASP A 166 -13.96 15.30 40.25
C ASP A 166 -15.02 15.74 39.23
N ASP A 167 -16.18 16.20 39.71
CA ASP A 167 -17.25 16.70 38.84
C ASP A 167 -16.83 18.02 38.18
N SER A 168 -16.22 18.94 38.95
CA SER A 168 -15.64 20.18 38.44
C SER A 168 -14.54 19.92 37.40
N ARG A 169 -13.63 18.98 37.69
CA ARG A 169 -12.50 18.62 36.82
C ARG A 169 -12.99 17.96 35.52
N ARG A 170 -13.94 17.03 35.61
CA ARG A 170 -14.56 16.40 34.43
C ARG A 170 -15.28 17.43 33.58
N PHE A 171 -16.02 18.35 34.21
CA PHE A 171 -16.72 19.41 33.51
C PHE A 171 -15.75 20.30 32.73
N LEU A 172 -14.68 20.77 33.35
CA LEU A 172 -13.68 21.61 32.67
C LEU A 172 -12.97 20.86 31.54
N MET A 173 -12.65 19.58 31.69
CA MET A 173 -12.02 18.78 30.62
C MET A 173 -12.91 18.62 29.38
N VAL A 174 -14.23 18.60 29.57
CA VAL A 174 -15.20 18.54 28.47
C VAL A 174 -15.39 19.94 27.86
N SER A 175 -15.60 20.94 28.71
CA SER A 175 -15.87 22.32 28.27
C SER A 175 -14.65 23.06 27.72
N SER A 176 -13.42 22.57 27.92
CA SER A 176 -12.20 23.15 27.35
C SER A 176 -11.87 22.66 25.93
N ARG A 177 -12.71 21.80 25.35
CA ARG A 177 -12.53 21.24 24.00
C ARG A 177 -13.40 21.92 22.93
N ASP A 178 -14.40 22.70 23.35
CA ASP A 178 -15.30 23.51 22.51
C ASP A 178 -14.83 24.97 22.41
#